data_AF-A0A1W9NXX2-F1
#
_entry.id   AF-A0A1W9NXX2-F1
#
_cell.length_a   1.000
_cell.length_b   1.000
_cell.length_c   1.000
_cell.angle_alpha   90.00
_cell.angle_beta   90.00
_cell.angle_gamma   90.00
#
_symmetry.space_group_name_H-M   'P 1'
#
loop_
_entity.id
_entity.type
_entity.pdbx_description
1 polymer ?
#
loop_
_entity_poly.entity_id
_entity_poly.type
_entity_poly.pdbx_seq_one_letter_code
_entity_poly.pdbx_strand_id
1 'polypeptide(L)'
;MKNIKRIVKSFSYRKAYFTFLSTFTVLFFLSANCEKNDIFTNHPERFLKTTELPSYFTMIPFYGENGKNWLVNSKVGKTVHLMGSYVKSKTSSYMRFFTNDGLYYVKLNDSLPYKSESTVVKLSGKVKIDNEPYLDDIQVESTIDLSKVINIVKAEYPDLIKKIWQRVHHPKSKLNPGTIKTWHLAVSGDTILVFSRTYDLMYEFDIGVLVKRQKNSFSLENIYAREFFKGE
;
A
#
# COMPACT_ATOMS: atom_id res chain seq x y z
N MET A 1 -29.68 30.62 47.80
CA MET A 1 -28.41 31.05 47.18
C MET A 1 -27.33 29.99 47.45
N LYS A 2 -26.61 29.54 46.39
CA LYS A 2 -25.22 28.99 46.27
C LYS A 2 -24.47 28.57 47.56
N ASN A 3 -23.62 27.54 47.69
CA ASN A 3 -22.88 26.55 46.86
C ASN A 3 -22.27 25.52 47.86
N ILE A 4 -22.41 24.20 47.72
CA ILE A 4 -21.47 23.19 47.17
C ILE A 4 -20.00 23.13 47.72
N LYS A 5 -19.64 21.89 48.17
CA LYS A 5 -18.32 21.18 48.25
C LYS A 5 -17.37 21.41 49.44
N ARG A 6 -17.06 20.32 50.16
CA ARG A 6 -15.80 19.53 50.00
C ARG A 6 -15.81 18.22 50.80
N ILE A 7 -15.53 17.11 50.13
CA ILE A 7 -15.17 15.80 50.72
C ILE A 7 -13.68 15.62 50.46
N VAL A 8 -12.88 15.33 51.48
CA VAL A 8 -11.49 14.84 51.33
C VAL A 8 -11.14 13.85 52.44
N LYS A 9 -10.77 12.64 51.98
CA LYS A 9 -9.85 11.63 52.52
C LYS A 9 -10.18 10.95 53.86
N SER A 10 -10.34 9.64 53.76
CA SER A 10 -9.66 8.71 54.65
C SER A 10 -9.48 7.34 53.98
N PHE A 11 -8.52 6.59 54.53
CA PHE A 11 -8.20 5.18 54.33
C PHE A 11 -7.37 4.81 53.10
N SER A 12 -6.41 3.89 53.18
CA SER A 12 -5.72 3.23 54.30
C SER A 12 -4.66 2.35 53.68
N TYR A 13 -3.46 2.37 54.22
CA TYR A 13 -2.41 1.39 53.94
C TYR A 13 -2.87 0.00 54.41
N ARG A 14 -2.88 -0.98 53.50
CA ARG A 14 -2.68 -2.42 53.78
C ARG A 14 -2.52 -3.19 52.47
N LYS A 15 -1.61 -4.18 52.49
CA LYS A 15 -1.23 -5.15 51.43
C LYS A 15 -0.09 -4.72 50.49
N ALA A 16 1.06 -4.39 51.06
CA ALA A 16 2.33 -4.76 50.46
C ALA A 16 2.70 -6.13 51.05
N TYR A 17 2.38 -7.22 50.36
CA TYR A 17 2.86 -8.60 50.53
C TYR A 17 1.91 -9.49 49.71
N PHE A 18 2.05 -9.44 48.38
CA PHE A 18 1.65 -10.46 47.37
C PHE A 18 1.59 -9.81 45.98
N THR A 19 2.74 -9.35 45.47
CA THR A 19 2.92 -9.00 44.04
C THR A 19 4.42 -8.95 43.75
N PHE A 20 5.13 -10.04 44.04
CA PHE A 20 6.51 -10.22 43.58
C PHE A 20 6.66 -11.45 42.67
N LEU A 21 5.53 -11.95 42.15
CA LEU A 21 5.50 -13.11 41.27
C LEU A 21 4.34 -13.00 40.26
N SER A 22 4.26 -11.91 39.50
CA SER A 22 3.29 -11.81 38.38
C SER A 22 3.65 -10.81 37.28
N THR A 23 4.87 -10.29 37.21
CA THR A 23 5.30 -9.34 36.16
C THR A 23 6.33 -9.91 35.19
N PHE A 24 6.55 -11.24 35.18
CA PHE A 24 7.49 -11.88 34.26
C PHE A 24 6.87 -12.97 33.36
N THR A 25 5.54 -13.04 33.25
CA THR A 25 4.86 -14.11 32.50
C THR A 25 3.71 -13.64 31.62
N VAL A 26 3.85 -12.45 31.00
CA VAL A 26 3.04 -12.04 29.84
C VAL A 26 3.91 -11.60 28.65
N LEU A 27 5.24 -11.56 28.81
CA LEU A 27 6.20 -11.25 27.73
C LEU A 27 6.72 -12.47 26.97
N PHE A 28 6.14 -13.66 27.18
CA PHE A 28 6.57 -14.91 26.53
C PHE A 28 5.49 -15.58 25.65
N PHE A 29 4.42 -14.85 25.29
CA PHE A 29 3.36 -15.33 24.37
C PHE A 29 3.22 -14.51 23.08
N LEU A 30 4.26 -13.74 22.70
CA LEU A 30 4.34 -13.08 21.39
C LEU A 30 5.31 -13.76 20.41
N SER A 31 5.91 -14.89 20.79
CA SER A 31 6.85 -15.67 19.98
C SER A 31 6.26 -16.94 19.35
N ALA A 32 4.95 -17.20 19.48
CA ALA A 32 4.32 -18.43 18.99
C ALA A 32 3.54 -18.26 17.65
N ASN A 33 4.08 -17.47 16.72
CA ASN A 33 3.83 -17.61 15.27
C ASN A 33 5.01 -17.01 14.48
N CYS A 34 6.22 -17.25 14.97
CA CYS A 34 7.46 -16.97 14.23
C CYS A 34 7.76 -18.17 13.31
N GLU A 35 6.91 -18.41 12.31
CA GLU A 35 7.23 -19.36 11.25
C GLU A 35 7.08 -18.70 9.88
N LYS A 36 8.22 -18.69 9.17
CA LYS A 36 8.51 -18.16 7.82
C LYS A 36 8.87 -16.67 7.70
N ASN A 37 9.86 -16.22 8.47
CA ASN A 37 10.56 -14.96 8.20
C ASN A 37 11.79 -15.09 7.28
N ASP A 38 12.10 -16.27 6.73
CA ASP A 38 13.40 -16.54 6.08
C ASP A 38 13.37 -16.87 4.58
N ILE A 39 12.21 -16.93 3.92
CA ILE A 39 12.18 -17.26 2.47
C ILE A 39 12.25 -15.99 1.61
N PHE A 40 11.64 -14.90 2.07
CA PHE A 40 11.51 -13.64 1.34
C PHE A 40 12.86 -13.00 1.02
N THR A 41 13.71 -12.80 2.04
CA THR A 41 15.00 -12.14 1.91
C THR A 41 16.05 -13.07 1.32
N ASN A 42 16.05 -14.36 1.66
CA ASN A 42 17.13 -15.26 1.28
C ASN A 42 17.04 -15.72 -0.19
N HIS A 43 15.83 -15.91 -0.73
CA HIS A 43 15.61 -16.42 -2.10
C HIS A 43 14.51 -15.65 -2.88
N PRO A 44 14.64 -14.32 -3.06
CA PRO A 44 13.63 -13.51 -3.76
C PRO A 44 13.41 -13.93 -5.21
N GLU A 45 14.41 -14.55 -5.85
CA GLU A 45 14.35 -15.05 -7.22
C GLU A 45 13.25 -16.11 -7.45
N ARG A 46 12.80 -16.80 -6.39
CA ARG A 46 11.71 -17.78 -6.49
C ARG A 46 10.36 -17.14 -6.79
N PHE A 47 10.20 -15.88 -6.43
CA PHE A 47 8.96 -15.11 -6.64
C PHE A 47 9.08 -14.18 -7.85
N LEU A 48 10.26 -14.11 -8.48
CA LEU A 48 10.54 -13.20 -9.58
C LEU A 48 9.82 -13.62 -10.87
N LYS A 49 9.11 -12.67 -11.48
CA LYS A 49 8.46 -12.78 -12.79
C LYS A 49 8.96 -11.66 -13.70
N THR A 50 9.43 -12.02 -14.90
CA THR A 50 10.03 -11.06 -15.86
C THR A 50 9.43 -11.10 -17.26
N THR A 51 8.61 -12.10 -17.59
CA THR A 51 8.06 -12.30 -18.96
C THR A 51 6.54 -12.21 -18.99
N GLU A 52 5.85 -13.10 -18.29
CA GLU A 52 4.39 -13.11 -18.17
C GLU A 52 3.95 -12.10 -17.11
N LEU A 53 3.91 -10.84 -17.54
CA LEU A 53 3.63 -9.71 -16.67
C LEU A 53 2.15 -9.32 -16.77
N PRO A 54 1.45 -9.16 -15.64
CA PRO A 54 0.04 -8.82 -15.64
C PRO A 54 -0.18 -7.38 -16.11
N SER A 55 -1.33 -7.10 -16.74
CA SER A 55 -1.66 -5.79 -17.31
C SER A 55 -1.60 -4.64 -16.28
N TYR A 56 -1.96 -4.92 -15.02
CA TYR A 56 -1.86 -3.92 -13.96
C TYR A 56 -0.42 -3.52 -13.61
N PHE A 57 0.56 -4.38 -13.93
CA PHE A 57 1.99 -4.11 -13.72
C PHE A 57 2.64 -3.47 -14.94
N THR A 58 2.26 -3.89 -16.15
CA THR A 58 2.83 -3.30 -17.37
C THR A 58 2.37 -1.85 -17.62
N MET A 59 1.35 -1.39 -16.88
CA MET A 59 0.81 -0.03 -16.93
C MET A 59 1.19 0.82 -15.70
N ILE A 60 2.39 0.63 -15.12
CA ILE A 60 2.87 1.44 -13.99
C ILE A 60 3.07 2.92 -14.38
N PRO A 61 2.53 3.89 -13.60
CA PRO A 61 2.71 5.32 -13.84
C PRO A 61 4.17 5.81 -13.78
N PHE A 62 4.44 6.84 -14.59
CA PHE A 62 5.63 7.70 -14.49
C PHE A 62 5.47 8.79 -13.39
N TYR A 63 4.35 9.55 -13.38
CA TYR A 63 3.90 10.48 -12.33
C TYR A 63 2.39 10.80 -12.52
N GLY A 64 1.60 10.98 -11.44
CA GLY A 64 0.19 11.43 -11.52
C GLY A 64 -0.89 10.34 -11.34
N GLU A 65 -2.17 10.68 -11.62
CA GLU A 65 -3.31 9.75 -11.63
C GLU A 65 -3.20 8.80 -12.85
N ASN A 66 -2.34 7.77 -12.83
CA ASN A 66 -2.22 6.89 -14.01
C ASN A 66 -2.51 5.42 -13.72
N GLY A 67 -3.16 4.84 -14.72
CA GLY A 67 -4.24 3.90 -14.61
C GLY A 67 -5.41 4.46 -15.43
N LYS A 68 -6.38 3.65 -15.85
CA LYS A 68 -7.55 4.19 -16.56
C LYS A 68 -8.52 4.78 -15.54
N ASN A 69 -9.15 5.92 -15.84
CA ASN A 69 -10.26 6.38 -15.01
C ASN A 69 -11.38 5.33 -15.10
N TRP A 70 -11.67 4.66 -13.98
CA TRP A 70 -12.62 3.56 -13.96
C TRP A 70 -14.07 4.00 -14.17
N LEU A 71 -14.34 5.31 -14.01
CA LEU A 71 -15.67 5.89 -14.13
C LEU A 71 -16.03 6.35 -15.55
N VAL A 72 -15.13 6.25 -16.53
CA VAL A 72 -15.36 6.75 -17.92
C VAL A 72 -16.69 6.27 -18.51
N ASN A 73 -17.06 5.01 -18.27
CA ASN A 73 -18.30 4.41 -18.78
C ASN A 73 -19.41 4.31 -17.71
N SER A 74 -19.25 4.99 -16.57
CA SER A 74 -20.25 4.96 -15.49
C SER A 74 -21.36 5.98 -15.74
N LYS A 75 -22.60 5.60 -15.41
CA LYS A 75 -23.76 6.49 -15.50
C LYS A 75 -23.69 7.58 -14.44
N VAL A 76 -23.94 8.83 -14.83
CA VAL A 76 -24.09 9.96 -13.89
C VAL A 76 -25.16 9.64 -12.86
N GLY A 77 -24.90 10.00 -11.60
CA GLY A 77 -25.81 9.79 -10.49
C GLY A 77 -25.81 8.38 -9.91
N LYS A 78 -25.10 7.42 -10.52
CA LYS A 78 -24.93 6.07 -9.97
C LYS A 78 -24.10 6.13 -8.68
N THR A 79 -24.53 5.44 -7.65
CA THR A 79 -23.70 5.17 -6.47
C THR A 79 -22.73 4.02 -6.76
N VAL A 80 -21.46 4.25 -6.47
CA VAL A 80 -20.38 3.28 -6.61
C VAL A 80 -19.82 2.97 -5.23
N HIS A 81 -19.51 1.70 -4.99
CA HIS A 81 -18.75 1.23 -3.84
C HIS A 81 -17.37 0.77 -4.32
N LEU A 82 -16.33 1.22 -3.62
CA LEU A 82 -14.95 1.12 -4.07
C LEU A 82 -14.03 0.91 -2.87
N MET A 83 -13.02 0.05 -3.05
CA MET A 83 -11.87 -0.06 -2.17
C MET A 83 -10.60 0.23 -2.97
N GLY A 84 -9.79 1.17 -2.48
CA GLY A 84 -8.55 1.57 -3.17
C GLY A 84 -7.54 2.20 -2.22
N SER A 85 -6.31 2.37 -2.70
CA SER A 85 -5.30 3.20 -2.04
C SER A 85 -5.65 4.66 -2.19
N TYR A 86 -5.70 5.42 -1.10
CA TYR A 86 -5.90 6.86 -1.14
C TYR A 86 -4.63 7.58 -1.57
N VAL A 87 -4.76 8.46 -2.56
CA VAL A 87 -3.68 9.29 -3.06
C VAL A 87 -4.11 10.76 -3.09
N LYS A 88 -3.30 11.58 -2.46
CA LYS A 88 -3.41 13.05 -2.47
C LYS A 88 -2.23 13.62 -3.25
N SER A 89 -2.52 14.32 -4.34
CA SER A 89 -1.56 15.11 -5.10
C SER A 89 -1.67 16.60 -4.71
N LYS A 90 -0.87 17.47 -5.34
CA LYS A 90 -0.99 18.93 -5.13
C LYS A 90 -2.30 19.49 -5.65
N THR A 91 -2.88 18.89 -6.68
CA THR A 91 -4.00 19.44 -7.46
C THR A 91 -5.23 18.54 -7.48
N SER A 92 -5.14 17.32 -6.95
CA SER A 92 -6.22 16.34 -7.02
C SER A 92 -6.13 15.30 -5.90
N SER A 93 -7.26 14.62 -5.68
CA SER A 93 -7.37 13.48 -4.77
C SER A 93 -8.02 12.34 -5.53
N TYR A 94 -7.50 11.13 -5.38
CA TYR A 94 -8.03 9.97 -6.07
C TYR A 94 -7.77 8.68 -5.30
N MET A 95 -8.47 7.64 -5.71
CA MET A 95 -8.31 6.28 -5.24
C MET A 95 -7.61 5.46 -6.32
N ARG A 96 -6.63 4.64 -5.97
CA ARG A 96 -5.92 3.74 -6.90
C ARG A 96 -6.17 2.27 -6.55
N PHE A 97 -6.55 1.49 -7.54
CA PHE A 97 -6.77 0.05 -7.39
C PHE A 97 -6.41 -0.67 -8.69
N PHE A 98 -6.39 -1.99 -8.69
CA PHE A 98 -6.11 -2.77 -9.90
C PHE A 98 -7.08 -3.93 -10.08
N THR A 99 -7.23 -4.36 -11.33
CA THR A 99 -7.85 -5.62 -11.73
C THR A 99 -6.89 -6.36 -12.66
N ASN A 100 -7.23 -7.57 -13.08
CA ASN A 100 -6.44 -8.29 -14.08
C ASN A 100 -6.29 -7.53 -15.40
N ASP A 101 -7.24 -6.64 -15.71
CA ASP A 101 -7.29 -5.88 -16.95
C ASP A 101 -6.42 -4.60 -16.92
N GLY A 102 -6.00 -4.16 -15.74
CA GLY A 102 -5.14 -2.98 -15.62
C GLY A 102 -5.14 -2.32 -14.25
N LEU A 103 -4.37 -1.24 -14.19
CA LEU A 103 -4.35 -0.31 -13.07
C LEU A 103 -5.40 0.78 -13.32
N TYR A 104 -6.11 1.19 -12.28
CA TYR A 104 -7.20 2.14 -12.38
C TYR A 104 -7.10 3.22 -11.31
N TYR A 105 -7.66 4.38 -11.63
CA TYR A 105 -7.92 5.42 -10.64
C TYR A 105 -9.38 5.87 -10.68
N VAL A 106 -9.81 6.45 -9.57
CA VAL A 106 -11.11 7.10 -9.41
C VAL A 106 -10.88 8.42 -8.69
N LYS A 107 -11.13 9.53 -9.40
CA LYS A 107 -11.01 10.87 -8.86
C LYS A 107 -12.08 11.15 -7.81
N LEU A 108 -11.71 11.90 -6.79
CA LEU A 108 -12.58 12.33 -5.70
C LEU A 108 -12.80 13.83 -5.82
N ASN A 109 -14.03 14.29 -5.54
CA ASN A 109 -14.33 15.72 -5.48
C ASN A 109 -13.50 16.41 -4.38
N ASP A 110 -13.45 15.78 -3.21
CA ASP A 110 -12.77 16.32 -2.02
C ASP A 110 -11.55 15.49 -1.60
N SER A 111 -10.60 16.16 -0.95
CA SER A 111 -9.50 15.48 -0.29
C SER A 111 -9.94 14.86 1.04
N LEU A 112 -9.51 13.63 1.29
CA LEU A 112 -9.78 12.93 2.54
C LEU A 112 -8.65 13.22 3.56
N PRO A 113 -8.93 13.19 4.87
CA PRO A 113 -7.95 13.48 5.93
C PRO A 113 -7.01 12.30 6.23
N TYR A 114 -6.64 11.51 5.22
CA TYR A 114 -5.84 10.29 5.36
C TYR A 114 -4.44 10.42 4.76
N LYS A 115 -3.51 9.56 5.18
CA LYS A 115 -2.15 9.56 4.64
C LYS A 115 -2.15 9.02 3.21
N SER A 116 -1.66 9.82 2.28
CA SER A 116 -1.45 9.46 0.88
C SER A 116 -0.48 8.28 0.75
N GLU A 117 -0.71 7.40 -0.24
CA GLU A 117 0.18 6.27 -0.62
C GLU A 117 0.45 5.26 0.52
N SER A 118 -0.40 5.24 1.55
CA SER A 118 -0.26 4.34 2.71
C SER A 118 -1.60 3.99 3.38
N THR A 119 -2.69 4.65 3.03
CA THR A 119 -4.02 4.33 3.54
C THR A 119 -4.87 3.72 2.45
N VAL A 120 -5.48 2.56 2.71
CA VAL A 120 -6.55 2.02 1.88
C VAL A 120 -7.88 2.48 2.46
N VAL A 121 -8.77 2.94 1.59
CA VAL A 121 -10.10 3.43 1.98
C VAL A 121 -11.13 2.61 1.23
N LYS A 122 -12.13 2.13 1.97
CA LYS A 122 -13.38 1.62 1.42
C LYS A 122 -14.42 2.71 1.55
N LEU A 123 -15.03 3.11 0.44
CA LEU A 123 -15.98 4.21 0.39
C LEU A 123 -17.10 3.93 -0.60
N SER A 124 -18.17 4.69 -0.45
CA SER A 124 -19.19 4.87 -1.47
C SER A 124 -19.25 6.32 -1.91
N GLY A 125 -19.60 6.57 -3.17
CA GLY A 125 -19.81 7.92 -3.68
C GLY A 125 -20.70 7.92 -4.92
N LYS A 126 -21.24 9.08 -5.25
CA LYS A 126 -22.10 9.29 -6.41
C LYS A 126 -21.28 9.79 -7.58
N VAL A 127 -21.46 9.18 -8.76
CA VAL A 127 -20.74 9.58 -9.97
C VAL A 127 -21.26 10.94 -10.45
N LYS A 128 -20.36 11.91 -10.56
CA LYS A 128 -20.55 13.18 -11.25
C LYS A 128 -19.53 13.33 -12.36
N ILE A 129 -19.80 14.22 -13.32
CA ILE A 129 -18.92 14.49 -14.45
C ILE A 129 -18.78 16.00 -14.59
N ASP A 130 -17.55 16.48 -14.49
CA ASP A 130 -17.15 17.85 -14.82
C ASP A 130 -15.75 17.81 -15.43
N ASN A 131 -15.67 17.92 -16.76
CA ASN A 131 -14.53 17.59 -17.62
C ASN A 131 -14.09 16.11 -17.57
N GLU A 132 -14.03 15.53 -16.37
CA GLU A 132 -13.66 14.15 -16.09
C GLU A 132 -14.64 13.56 -15.06
N PRO A 133 -14.99 12.25 -15.14
CA PRO A 133 -15.79 11.59 -14.12
C PRO A 133 -15.06 11.49 -12.76
N TYR A 134 -15.79 11.80 -11.69
CA TYR A 134 -15.33 11.74 -10.29
C TYR A 134 -16.44 11.25 -9.35
N LEU A 135 -16.06 10.92 -8.11
CA LEU A 135 -16.99 10.64 -7.02
C LEU A 135 -17.22 11.86 -6.15
N ASP A 136 -18.49 12.17 -5.95
CA ASP A 136 -18.99 13.15 -4.98
C ASP A 136 -19.84 12.48 -3.90
N ASP A 137 -20.35 13.24 -2.92
CA ASP A 137 -21.16 12.72 -1.81
C ASP A 137 -20.49 11.52 -1.11
N ILE A 138 -19.18 11.63 -0.88
CA ILE A 138 -18.34 10.52 -0.43
C ILE A 138 -18.69 10.12 1.01
N GLN A 139 -18.98 8.85 1.22
CA GLN A 139 -19.13 8.21 2.53
C GLN A 139 -18.03 7.17 2.72
N VAL A 140 -17.20 7.34 3.74
CA VAL A 140 -16.13 6.39 4.05
C VAL A 140 -16.67 5.29 4.96
N GLU A 141 -16.57 4.04 4.51
CA GLU A 141 -17.04 2.86 5.25
C GLU A 141 -15.97 2.33 6.20
N SER A 142 -14.71 2.27 5.77
CA SER A 142 -13.59 1.80 6.58
C SER A 142 -12.25 2.23 5.99
N THR A 143 -11.19 2.17 6.82
CA THR A 143 -9.82 2.43 6.40
C THR A 143 -8.87 1.35 6.93
N ILE A 144 -7.76 1.15 6.21
CA ILE A 144 -6.69 0.23 6.59
C ILE A 144 -5.35 0.96 6.39
N ASP A 145 -4.52 1.00 7.43
CA ASP A 145 -3.16 1.53 7.34
C ASP A 145 -2.20 0.46 6.83
N LEU A 146 -1.56 0.73 5.69
CA LEU A 146 -0.55 -0.11 5.05
C LEU A 146 0.86 0.48 5.14
N SER A 147 1.08 1.49 5.99
CA SER A 147 2.40 2.11 6.21
C SER A 147 3.49 1.07 6.53
N LYS A 148 3.17 0.03 7.31
CA LYS A 148 4.12 -1.04 7.64
C LYS A 148 4.57 -1.82 6.40
N VAL A 149 3.65 -2.13 5.49
CA VAL A 149 3.95 -2.91 4.28
C VAL A 149 4.88 -2.13 3.35
N ILE A 150 4.53 -0.88 3.03
CA ILE A 150 5.35 -0.04 2.15
C ILE A 150 6.73 0.25 2.74
N ASN A 151 6.83 0.42 4.07
CA ASN A 151 8.11 0.66 4.73
C ASN A 151 9.03 -0.56 4.68
N ILE A 152 8.49 -1.78 4.84
CA ILE A 152 9.27 -3.02 4.67
C ILE A 152 9.79 -3.13 3.24
N VAL A 153 8.92 -2.95 2.23
CA VAL A 153 9.34 -3.03 0.82
C VAL A 153 10.45 -2.01 0.52
N LYS A 154 10.31 -0.77 0.99
CA LYS A 154 11.33 0.29 0.83
C LYS A 154 12.66 -0.08 1.49
N ALA A 155 12.62 -0.62 2.70
CA ALA A 155 13.82 -0.98 3.47
C ALA A 155 14.56 -2.16 2.82
N GLU A 156 13.84 -3.16 2.33
CA GLU A 156 14.40 -4.39 1.76
C GLU A 156 14.81 -4.24 0.28
N TYR A 157 14.30 -3.21 -0.41
CA TYR A 157 14.54 -3.00 -1.84
C TYR A 157 16.02 -3.00 -2.25
N PRO A 158 16.95 -2.31 -1.55
CA PRO A 158 18.36 -2.28 -1.95
C PRO A 158 19.01 -3.66 -1.99
N ASP A 159 18.61 -4.58 -1.12
CA ASP A 159 19.15 -5.95 -1.10
C ASP A 159 18.39 -6.87 -2.06
N LEU A 160 17.07 -6.67 -2.19
CA LEU A 160 16.27 -7.34 -3.21
C LEU A 160 16.87 -7.11 -4.61
N ILE A 161 17.11 -5.84 -4.99
CA ILE A 161 17.55 -5.50 -6.34
C ILE A 161 18.94 -6.08 -6.64
N LYS A 162 19.88 -6.08 -5.68
CA LYS A 162 21.19 -6.73 -5.85
C LYS A 162 21.07 -8.20 -6.22
N LYS A 163 20.07 -8.91 -5.69
CA LYS A 163 19.87 -10.35 -5.92
C LYS A 163 19.18 -10.66 -7.25
N ILE A 164 18.27 -9.79 -7.70
CA ILE A 164 17.49 -10.05 -8.92
C ILE A 164 18.01 -9.33 -10.17
N TRP A 165 18.85 -8.30 -10.01
CA TRP A 165 19.21 -7.39 -11.11
C TRP A 165 19.79 -8.10 -12.33
N GLN A 166 20.71 -9.04 -12.13
CA GLN A 166 21.33 -9.79 -13.23
C GLN A 166 20.32 -10.58 -14.08
N ARG A 167 19.14 -10.90 -13.55
CA ARG A 167 18.06 -11.61 -14.27
C ARG A 167 17.13 -10.68 -15.05
N VAL A 168 17.17 -9.39 -14.77
CA VAL A 168 16.27 -8.39 -15.35
C VAL A 168 17.02 -7.45 -16.29
N HIS A 169 18.32 -7.23 -16.02
CA HIS A 169 19.12 -6.23 -16.69
C HIS A 169 19.27 -6.48 -18.20
N HIS A 170 18.99 -5.45 -18.99
CA HIS A 170 19.29 -5.40 -20.40
C HIS A 170 20.76 -4.98 -20.61
N PRO A 171 21.60 -5.80 -21.29
CA PRO A 171 23.05 -5.56 -21.38
C PRO A 171 23.49 -4.21 -21.97
N LYS A 172 22.62 -3.55 -22.76
CA LYS A 172 22.90 -2.24 -23.35
C LYS A 172 22.45 -1.07 -22.46
N SER A 173 21.74 -1.35 -21.37
CA SER A 173 21.25 -0.33 -20.46
C SER A 173 22.36 0.16 -19.54
N LYS A 174 22.33 1.46 -19.20
CA LYS A 174 23.20 2.05 -18.16
C LYS A 174 22.38 2.42 -16.90
N LEU A 175 21.12 2.00 -16.86
CA LEU A 175 20.21 2.26 -15.77
C LEU A 175 20.73 1.61 -14.49
N ASN A 176 20.75 2.37 -13.40
CA ASN A 176 21.03 1.86 -12.08
C ASN A 176 19.72 1.85 -11.27
N PRO A 177 19.11 0.68 -11.02
CA PRO A 177 17.86 0.59 -10.29
C PRO A 177 18.04 0.79 -8.79
N GLY A 178 19.28 0.80 -8.26
CA GLY A 178 19.56 0.77 -6.82
C GLY A 178 18.93 1.89 -5.99
N THR A 179 18.50 2.99 -6.61
CA THR A 179 17.91 4.14 -5.92
C THR A 179 16.56 4.54 -6.51
N ILE A 180 15.52 3.82 -6.12
CA ILE A 180 14.12 4.23 -6.36
C ILE A 180 13.70 5.23 -5.28
N LYS A 181 13.23 6.41 -5.70
CA LYS A 181 12.84 7.50 -4.78
C LYS A 181 11.36 7.47 -4.38
N THR A 182 10.50 7.08 -5.31
CA THR A 182 9.04 7.13 -5.14
C THR A 182 8.50 5.71 -5.11
N TRP A 183 7.53 5.44 -4.25
CA TRP A 183 6.86 4.15 -4.19
C TRP A 183 5.37 4.39 -4.11
N HIS A 184 4.63 3.54 -4.81
CA HIS A 184 3.21 3.64 -4.99
C HIS A 184 2.50 2.40 -4.45
N LEU A 185 1.24 2.57 -4.10
CA LEU A 185 0.39 1.49 -3.62
C LEU A 185 -0.91 1.42 -4.43
N ALA A 186 -1.31 0.21 -4.78
CA ALA A 186 -2.65 -0.11 -5.30
C ALA A 186 -3.15 -1.41 -4.66
N VAL A 187 -4.47 -1.60 -4.62
CA VAL A 187 -5.09 -2.79 -4.01
C VAL A 187 -6.14 -3.43 -4.91
N SER A 188 -6.40 -4.71 -4.68
CA SER A 188 -7.50 -5.47 -5.26
C SER A 188 -7.98 -6.49 -4.23
N GLY A 189 -9.06 -6.16 -3.51
CA GLY A 189 -9.49 -6.92 -2.34
C GLY A 189 -8.38 -7.00 -1.28
N ASP A 190 -7.98 -8.22 -0.93
CA ASP A 190 -6.90 -8.48 0.04
C ASP A 190 -5.49 -8.44 -0.58
N THR A 191 -5.37 -8.25 -1.89
CA THR A 191 -4.08 -8.18 -2.59
C THR A 191 -3.60 -6.74 -2.68
N ILE A 192 -2.32 -6.52 -2.37
CA ILE A 192 -1.66 -5.22 -2.35
C ILE A 192 -0.47 -5.27 -3.30
N LEU A 193 -0.41 -4.30 -4.19
CA LEU A 193 0.72 -4.08 -5.07
C LEU A 193 1.48 -2.85 -4.58
N VAL A 194 2.73 -3.05 -4.15
CA VAL A 194 3.67 -1.97 -3.87
C VAL A 194 4.63 -1.89 -5.05
N PHE A 195 4.65 -0.76 -5.75
CA PHE A 195 5.35 -0.69 -7.03
C PHE A 195 6.06 0.63 -7.24
N SER A 196 6.99 0.61 -8.19
CA SER A 196 7.72 1.79 -8.60
C SER A 196 8.36 1.63 -9.99
N ARG A 197 8.86 2.74 -10.51
CA ARG A 197 9.60 2.88 -11.75
C ARG A 197 10.83 3.75 -11.54
N THR A 198 11.88 3.44 -12.28
CA THR A 198 12.99 4.36 -12.55
C THR A 198 13.39 4.27 -14.02
N TYR A 199 14.20 5.20 -14.52
CA TYR A 199 14.58 5.27 -15.92
C TYR A 199 15.92 5.98 -16.10
N ASP A 200 16.58 5.71 -17.24
CA ASP A 200 17.64 6.55 -17.78
C ASP A 200 17.16 7.23 -19.07
N LEU A 201 18.05 7.71 -19.96
CA LEU A 201 17.61 8.31 -21.22
C LEU A 201 16.88 7.32 -22.15
N MET A 202 17.26 6.04 -22.15
CA MET A 202 16.90 5.04 -23.15
C MET A 202 16.06 3.89 -22.59
N TYR A 203 16.18 3.58 -21.30
CA TYR A 203 15.55 2.44 -20.64
C TYR A 203 14.67 2.89 -19.47
N GLU A 204 13.65 2.07 -19.22
CA GLU A 204 12.85 2.12 -18.00
C GLU A 204 12.96 0.79 -17.26
N PHE A 205 12.86 0.87 -15.93
CA PHE A 205 12.82 -0.28 -15.05
C PHE A 205 11.60 -0.18 -14.15
N ASP A 206 10.72 -1.18 -14.25
CA ASP A 206 9.56 -1.36 -13.39
C ASP A 206 9.86 -2.41 -12.32
N ILE A 207 9.38 -2.17 -11.10
CA ILE A 207 9.34 -3.17 -10.04
C ILE A 207 8.01 -3.15 -9.29
N GLY A 208 7.48 -4.32 -8.98
CA GLY A 208 6.22 -4.51 -8.29
C GLY A 208 6.33 -5.67 -7.32
N VAL A 209 6.02 -5.42 -6.05
CA VAL A 209 5.98 -6.41 -4.99
C VAL A 209 4.51 -6.66 -4.66
N LEU A 210 4.02 -7.84 -5.00
CA LEU A 210 2.65 -8.26 -4.78
C LEU A 210 2.57 -9.05 -3.48
N VAL A 211 1.80 -8.53 -2.52
CA VAL A 211 1.57 -9.19 -1.24
C VAL A 211 0.08 -9.43 -1.03
N LYS A 212 -0.25 -10.55 -0.38
CA LYS A 212 -1.63 -10.90 -0.03
C LYS A 212 -1.81 -10.78 1.47
N ARG A 213 -2.83 -10.03 1.88
CA ARG A 213 -3.25 -9.93 3.28
C ARG A 213 -3.95 -11.22 3.70
N GLN A 214 -3.63 -11.71 4.89
CA GLN A 214 -4.26 -12.88 5.49
C GLN A 214 -4.56 -12.58 6.95
N LYS A 215 -5.82 -12.28 7.30
CA LYS A 215 -6.26 -11.93 8.68
C LYS A 215 -5.31 -10.94 9.41
N ASN A 216 -4.24 -11.46 10.03
CA ASN A 216 -3.25 -10.74 10.83
C ASN A 216 -1.82 -10.69 10.23
N SER A 217 -1.60 -11.22 9.02
CA SER A 217 -0.29 -11.28 8.37
C SER A 217 -0.35 -10.88 6.88
N PHE A 218 0.81 -10.79 6.25
CA PHE A 218 0.96 -10.59 4.81
C PHE A 218 1.90 -11.66 4.25
N SER A 219 1.57 -12.22 3.10
CA SER A 219 2.43 -13.16 2.35
C SER A 219 2.90 -12.52 1.06
N LEU A 220 4.18 -12.69 0.72
CA LEU A 220 4.66 -12.38 -0.63
C LEU A 220 4.06 -13.39 -1.62
N GLU A 221 3.47 -12.90 -2.71
CA GLU A 221 2.97 -13.73 -3.80
C GLU A 221 3.93 -13.71 -4.99
N ASN A 222 4.27 -12.51 -5.48
CA ASN A 222 5.13 -12.33 -6.65
C ASN A 222 5.98 -11.06 -6.52
N ILE A 223 7.14 -11.09 -7.17
CA ILE A 223 7.95 -9.92 -7.49
C ILE A 223 7.93 -9.79 -9.01
N TYR A 224 7.33 -8.75 -9.54
CA TYR A 224 7.40 -8.40 -10.94
C TYR A 224 8.55 -7.44 -11.16
N ALA A 225 9.38 -7.70 -12.16
CA ALA A 225 10.41 -6.75 -12.57
C ALA A 225 10.64 -6.84 -14.07
N ARG A 226 10.84 -5.69 -14.71
CA ARG A 226 11.27 -5.63 -16.11
C ARG A 226 12.14 -4.42 -16.34
N GLU A 227 13.14 -4.58 -17.19
CA GLU A 227 13.84 -3.49 -17.85
C GLU A 227 13.48 -3.53 -19.33
N PHE A 228 13.13 -2.39 -19.91
CA PHE A 228 12.66 -2.29 -21.28
C PHE A 228 13.08 -0.97 -21.92
N PHE A 229 13.14 -0.96 -23.25
CA PHE A 229 13.50 0.23 -24.02
C PHE A 229 12.30 1.20 -24.07
N LYS A 230 12.55 2.50 -23.98
CA LYS A 230 11.48 3.51 -24.05
C LYS A 230 10.79 3.46 -25.41
N GLY A 231 9.50 3.15 -25.41
CA GLY A 231 8.68 3.03 -26.61
C GLY A 231 8.32 1.58 -26.97
N GLU A 232 8.81 0.60 -26.23
CA GLU A 232 8.24 -0.77 -26.15
C GLU A 232 6.94 -0.79 -25.33
#